data_AF-A0AAW6AVI1-F1
#
_entry.id   AF-A0AAW6AVI1-F1
#
_cell.length_a   1.000
_cell.length_b   1.000
_cell.length_c   1.000
_cell.angle_alpha   90.00
_cell.angle_beta   90.00
_cell.angle_gamma   90.00
#
_symmetry.space_group_name_H-M   'P 1'
#
loop_
_entity.id
_entity.type
_entity.pdbx_description
1 polymer ?
#
loop_
_entity_poly.entity_id
_entity_poly.type
_entity_poly.pdbx_seq_one_letter_code
_entity_poly.pdbx_strand_id
1 'polypeptide(L)'
;MDSNEIFIKDIPAFFRRFKGSTKDGQYDLYCQEFAYSIIYGNLNSSHVDEILQLIGLSCLPDRLLLVQTDYNDVFQFYPEFNQFPRRFNQTQTLQRCVKRSGIEGLVASYPARGVVGVFLCTGQESSSEEKVITEKIRELAKDMIVRVNEEVGESVAIGISRYCSSLSRFPQAYAECKEGLFHCFRLGKNHMVFHKDICEPRTPFSRDVLKTFGAEIVSGITNGERAAVKDHVDEMMKYMLSVAMSPINIRLILVSFVDTLRERFYNSRIPADILEKAYLNTSKQVINGMFADDIKETMEQFCDMLIKELGAESQSSEELLFHKIDEAIEKYYPNSEFNLDVMANLFHYSSYHFGRLFKNTRGESFRQYLARYRIERAKEFLARGDKPNEVAFQTGFNSISYFCTVFKNLTGVSPKQYQENFIK
;
A
#
# COMPACT_ATOMS: atom_id res chain seq x y z
N MET A 1 -0.96 60.55 27.49
CA MET A 1 0.24 60.66 26.66
C MET A 1 1.05 59.42 26.89
N ASP A 2 1.25 58.70 25.79
CA ASP A 2 1.69 57.32 25.65
C ASP A 2 3.02 56.98 26.30
N SER A 3 3.08 55.81 26.94
CA SER A 3 4.31 55.03 27.09
C SER A 3 4.02 53.62 27.60
N ASN A 4 3.66 52.73 26.68
CA ASN A 4 3.97 51.31 26.79
C ASN A 4 4.31 50.82 25.38
N GLU A 5 5.48 51.23 24.91
CA GLU A 5 6.07 50.69 23.69
C GLU A 5 6.37 49.20 23.90
N ILE A 6 5.54 48.42 23.21
CA ILE A 6 5.60 46.98 23.08
C ILE A 6 6.95 46.60 22.44
N PHE A 7 7.80 45.86 23.15
CA PHE A 7 8.94 45.21 22.51
C PHE A 7 8.49 43.97 21.73
N ILE A 8 8.20 44.23 20.46
CA ILE A 8 7.70 43.34 19.40
C ILE A 8 8.56 42.08 19.16
N LYS A 9 9.66 41.78 19.87
CA LYS A 9 10.59 40.73 19.39
C LYS A 9 10.22 39.28 19.75
N ASP A 10 9.40 39.04 20.77
CA ASP A 10 9.23 37.70 21.37
C ASP A 10 7.88 37.01 21.11
N ILE A 11 6.94 37.71 20.47
CA ILE A 11 5.72 37.13 19.90
C ILE A 11 6.08 36.54 18.52
N PRO A 12 5.57 35.39 18.04
CA PRO A 12 5.84 34.97 16.66
C PRO A 12 5.44 36.08 15.68
N ALA A 13 6.28 36.39 14.68
CA ALA A 13 6.13 37.56 13.80
C ALA A 13 4.73 37.72 13.20
N PHE A 14 4.04 36.60 13.01
CA PHE A 14 2.68 36.52 12.52
C PHE A 14 1.65 37.19 13.47
N PHE A 15 1.63 36.83 14.75
CA PHE A 15 0.69 37.39 15.74
C PHE A 15 0.87 38.90 15.94
N ARG A 16 2.08 39.42 15.72
CA ARG A 16 2.40 40.86 15.82
C ARG A 16 1.73 41.69 14.74
N ARG A 17 1.53 41.10 13.55
CA ARG A 17 1.11 41.82 12.34
C ARG A 17 -0.37 42.20 12.34
N PHE A 18 -1.15 41.65 13.27
CA PHE A 18 -2.60 41.72 13.28
C PHE A 18 -3.19 42.13 14.65
N LYS A 19 -2.38 42.73 15.53
CA LYS A 19 -2.86 43.33 16.79
C LYS A 19 -3.99 44.33 16.46
N GLY A 20 -5.24 43.98 16.76
CA GLY A 20 -6.42 44.85 16.59
C GLY A 20 -7.50 44.39 15.58
N SER A 21 -7.33 43.27 14.87
CA SER A 21 -8.24 42.85 13.77
C SER A 21 -9.01 41.54 14.03
N THR A 22 -9.26 41.19 15.30
CA THR A 22 -9.74 39.83 15.67
C THR A 22 -11.24 39.57 15.45
N LYS A 23 -12.05 40.58 15.13
CA LYS A 23 -13.50 40.38 14.87
C LYS A 23 -13.86 40.13 13.40
N ASP A 24 -12.98 40.43 12.44
CA ASP A 24 -13.28 40.36 11.01
C ASP A 24 -12.25 39.50 10.22
N GLY A 25 -12.37 38.18 10.36
CA GLY A 25 -11.89 37.22 9.34
C GLY A 25 -10.56 36.49 9.56
N GLN A 26 -9.86 36.67 10.68
CA GLN A 26 -8.54 36.04 10.92
C GLN A 26 -8.47 35.05 12.10
N TYR A 27 -9.58 34.80 12.80
CA TYR A 27 -9.66 33.92 13.97
C TYR A 27 -9.05 32.52 13.70
N ASP A 28 -9.43 31.90 12.59
CA ASP A 28 -8.96 30.55 12.23
C ASP A 28 -7.43 30.50 12.06
N LEU A 29 -6.83 31.59 11.59
CA LEU A 29 -5.39 31.66 11.35
C LEU A 29 -4.60 31.76 12.66
N TYR A 30 -5.10 32.52 13.64
CA TYR A 30 -4.52 32.53 14.98
C TYR A 30 -4.65 31.18 15.68
N CYS A 31 -5.78 30.50 15.49
CA CYS A 31 -6.02 29.15 16.00
C CYS A 31 -5.00 28.16 15.42
N GLN A 32 -4.75 28.22 14.11
CA GLN A 32 -3.76 27.40 13.42
C GLN A 32 -2.34 27.66 13.92
N GLU A 33 -1.95 28.92 14.05
CA GLU A 33 -0.62 29.31 14.53
C GLU A 33 -0.40 28.90 15.99
N PHE A 34 -1.40 29.06 16.86
CA PHE A 34 -1.35 28.57 18.24
C PHE A 34 -1.17 27.06 18.27
N ALA A 35 -2.01 26.34 17.52
CA ALA A 35 -1.99 24.90 17.45
C ALA A 35 -0.68 24.34 16.87
N TYR A 36 -0.06 25.04 15.91
CA TYR A 36 1.29 24.72 15.42
C TYR A 36 2.33 24.97 16.52
N SER A 37 2.32 26.16 17.11
CA SER A 37 3.35 26.58 18.04
C SER A 37 3.35 25.76 19.33
N ILE A 38 2.18 25.33 19.82
CA ILE A 38 2.08 24.55 21.05
C ILE A 38 2.57 23.10 20.87
N ILE A 39 2.26 22.48 19.73
CA ILE A 39 2.71 21.11 19.41
C ILE A 39 4.22 21.04 19.19
N TYR A 40 4.79 22.09 18.60
CA TYR A 40 6.22 22.14 18.28
C TYR A 40 7.09 22.80 19.36
N GLY A 41 6.49 23.21 20.48
CA GLY A 41 7.22 23.81 21.59
C GLY A 41 7.78 25.21 21.27
N ASN A 42 7.17 25.92 20.32
CA ASN A 42 7.59 27.26 19.90
C ASN A 42 6.94 28.38 20.73
N LEU A 43 6.05 28.06 21.67
CA LEU A 43 5.41 29.04 22.57
C LEU A 43 6.25 29.24 23.83
N ASN A 44 6.56 30.50 24.14
CA ASN A 44 7.20 30.90 25.39
C ASN A 44 6.13 31.27 26.43
N SER A 45 6.33 30.88 27.70
CA SER A 45 5.37 31.10 28.80
C SER A 45 5.08 32.57 29.10
N SER A 46 6.00 33.49 28.77
CA SER A 46 5.91 34.90 29.10
C SER A 46 4.75 35.67 28.47
N HIS A 47 4.16 35.16 27.38
CA HIS A 47 3.07 35.82 26.65
C HIS A 47 1.87 34.91 26.37
N VAL A 48 1.80 33.76 27.05
CA VAL A 48 0.72 32.77 26.82
C VAL A 48 -0.64 33.39 27.11
N ASP A 49 -0.78 34.16 28.19
CA ASP A 49 -2.06 34.77 28.58
C ASP A 49 -2.58 35.76 27.53
N GLU A 50 -1.71 36.55 26.91
CA GLU A 50 -2.09 37.45 25.80
C GLU A 50 -2.59 36.66 24.59
N ILE A 51 -1.93 35.55 24.26
CA ILE A 51 -2.30 34.69 23.13
C ILE A 51 -3.63 34.00 23.41
N LEU A 52 -3.84 33.49 24.63
CA LEU A 52 -5.09 32.86 25.07
C LEU A 52 -6.26 33.85 24.96
N GLN A 53 -6.08 35.10 25.40
CA GLN A 53 -7.09 36.16 25.25
C GLN A 53 -7.42 36.44 23.77
N LEU A 54 -6.41 36.45 22.88
CA LEU A 54 -6.62 36.68 21.45
C LEU A 54 -7.45 35.57 20.78
N ILE A 55 -7.25 34.31 21.19
CA ILE A 55 -7.98 33.15 20.64
C ILE A 55 -9.25 32.81 21.42
N GLY A 56 -9.55 33.57 22.48
CA GLY A 56 -10.77 33.44 23.28
C GLY A 56 -10.78 32.26 24.26
N LEU A 57 -9.62 31.88 24.79
CA LEU A 57 -9.48 30.88 25.84
C LEU A 57 -9.18 31.55 27.20
N SER A 58 -9.83 31.09 28.26
CA SER A 58 -9.67 31.58 29.62
C SER A 58 -8.45 30.97 30.32
N CYS A 59 -8.04 29.78 29.90
CA CYS A 59 -6.88 29.07 30.43
C CYS A 59 -6.20 28.23 29.35
N LEU A 60 -5.00 27.72 29.67
CA LEU A 60 -4.27 26.84 28.76
C LEU A 60 -5.02 25.52 28.58
N PRO A 61 -5.17 25.01 27.35
CA PRO A 61 -5.68 23.68 27.13
C PRO A 61 -4.87 22.61 27.88
N ASP A 62 -5.55 21.56 28.32
CA ASP A 62 -4.99 20.46 29.10
C ASP A 62 -5.38 19.07 28.53
N ARG A 63 -6.09 19.05 27.40
CA ARG A 63 -6.31 17.86 26.57
C ARG A 63 -6.15 18.20 25.10
N LEU A 64 -5.68 17.23 24.34
CA LEU A 64 -5.63 17.26 22.89
C LEU A 64 -6.40 16.06 22.34
N LEU A 65 -7.21 16.31 21.32
CA LEU A 65 -7.76 15.30 20.44
C LEU A 65 -7.24 15.56 19.04
N LEU A 66 -6.82 14.52 18.34
CA LEU A 66 -6.59 14.56 16.90
C LEU A 66 -7.73 13.85 16.20
N VAL A 67 -8.44 14.60 15.36
CA VAL A 67 -9.54 14.12 14.54
C VAL A 67 -9.01 13.92 13.12
N GLN A 68 -8.95 12.67 12.68
CA GLN A 68 -8.60 12.32 11.32
C GLN A 68 -9.86 11.88 10.58
N THR A 69 -10.02 12.34 9.34
CA THR A 69 -11.11 11.92 8.45
C THR A 69 -10.54 11.31 7.17
N ASP A 70 -11.40 10.75 6.32
CA ASP A 70 -11.06 10.07 5.06
C ASP A 70 -10.28 11.00 4.10
N TYR A 71 -8.96 11.09 4.29
CA TYR A 71 -8.07 11.93 3.49
C TYR A 71 -7.14 11.06 2.63
N ASN A 72 -7.31 11.15 1.31
CA ASN A 72 -6.54 10.42 0.30
C ASN A 72 -5.38 11.30 -0.22
N ASP A 73 -4.19 11.20 0.36
CA ASP A 73 -3.13 12.20 0.13
C ASP A 73 -1.94 11.75 -0.74
N VAL A 74 -1.60 10.46 -0.82
CA VAL A 74 -0.23 10.10 -1.27
C VAL A 74 -0.03 10.18 -2.79
N PHE A 75 -1.10 10.11 -3.61
CA PHE A 75 -0.98 10.09 -5.08
C PHE A 75 -2.05 10.89 -5.85
N GLN A 76 -2.68 11.88 -5.22
CA GLN A 76 -3.48 12.85 -5.98
C GLN A 76 -2.54 13.96 -6.46
N PHE A 77 -2.25 14.00 -7.76
CA PHE A 77 -1.45 15.05 -8.40
C PHE A 77 -2.11 16.44 -8.32
N TYR A 78 -3.40 16.51 -7.97
CA TYR A 78 -4.11 17.74 -7.66
C TYR A 78 -5.13 17.49 -6.55
N PRO A 79 -5.25 18.38 -5.55
CA PRO A 79 -6.37 18.32 -4.63
C PRO A 79 -7.66 18.51 -5.44
N GLU A 80 -8.64 17.62 -5.26
CA GLU A 80 -9.99 17.82 -5.78
C GLU A 80 -10.45 19.25 -5.45
N PHE A 81 -11.05 19.98 -6.41
CA PHE A 81 -11.48 21.38 -6.25
C PHE A 81 -12.41 21.60 -5.02
N ASN A 82 -13.00 20.52 -4.50
CA ASN A 82 -13.88 20.51 -3.33
C ASN A 82 -13.18 20.26 -1.97
N GLN A 83 -11.86 20.08 -1.92
CA GLN A 83 -11.16 19.78 -0.65
C GLN A 83 -11.24 20.93 0.36
N PHE A 84 -11.13 22.19 -0.10
CA PHE A 84 -11.18 23.35 0.79
C PHE A 84 -12.58 23.54 1.42
N PRO A 85 -13.70 23.54 0.66
CA PRO A 85 -15.04 23.57 1.24
C PRO A 85 -15.31 22.42 2.21
N ARG A 86 -14.86 21.19 1.90
CA ARG A 86 -15.02 20.03 2.79
C ARG A 86 -14.29 20.23 4.12
N ARG A 87 -13.02 20.65 4.08
CA ARG A 87 -12.21 20.93 5.29
C ARG A 87 -12.81 22.04 6.14
N PHE A 88 -13.33 23.08 5.49
CA PHE A 88 -14.02 24.15 6.18
C PHE A 88 -15.26 23.62 6.91
N ASN A 89 -16.10 22.84 6.24
CA ASN A 89 -17.29 22.23 6.85
C ASN A 89 -16.93 21.30 8.02
N GLN A 90 -15.91 20.45 7.88
CA GLN A 90 -15.40 19.61 8.96
C GLN A 90 -15.02 20.45 10.19
N THR A 91 -14.21 21.50 9.99
CA THR A 91 -13.74 22.38 11.07
C THR A 91 -14.92 23.07 11.76
N GLN A 92 -15.88 23.58 10.99
CA GLN A 92 -17.10 24.23 11.52
C GLN A 92 -17.99 23.25 12.30
N THR A 93 -18.14 22.01 11.82
CA THR A 93 -18.89 20.97 12.52
C THR A 93 -18.23 20.62 13.85
N LEU A 94 -16.91 20.43 13.88
CA LEU A 94 -16.16 20.17 15.11
C LEU A 94 -16.24 21.34 16.09
N GLN A 95 -16.12 22.59 15.62
CA GLN A 95 -16.29 23.79 16.44
C GLN A 95 -17.68 23.84 17.08
N ARG A 96 -18.74 23.50 16.34
CA ARG A 96 -20.10 23.39 16.89
C ARG A 96 -20.23 22.30 17.94
N CYS A 97 -19.59 21.14 17.74
CA CYS A 97 -19.58 20.07 18.75
C CYS A 97 -18.92 20.52 20.06
N VAL A 98 -17.76 21.19 19.98
CA VAL A 98 -17.07 21.76 21.17
C VAL A 98 -17.96 22.79 21.87
N LYS A 99 -18.58 23.72 21.13
CA LYS A 99 -19.51 24.71 21.72
C LYS A 99 -20.71 24.06 22.43
N ARG A 100 -21.27 22.99 21.86
CA ARG A 100 -22.44 22.28 22.45
C ARG A 100 -22.09 21.47 23.70
N SER A 101 -20.87 20.94 23.80
CA SER A 101 -20.47 20.17 24.98
C SER A 101 -20.29 21.01 26.24
N GLY A 102 -20.18 22.33 26.08
CA GLY A 102 -19.91 23.27 27.17
C GLY A 102 -18.48 23.17 27.71
N ILE A 103 -17.60 22.41 27.05
CA ILE A 103 -16.17 22.39 27.35
C ILE A 103 -15.52 23.55 26.60
N GLU A 104 -14.83 24.41 27.32
CA GLU A 104 -14.04 25.46 26.69
C GLU A 104 -12.92 24.82 25.85
N GLY A 105 -12.74 25.31 24.63
CA GLY A 105 -11.75 24.72 23.74
C GLY A 105 -11.68 25.38 22.39
N LEU A 106 -10.69 24.91 21.64
CA LEU A 106 -10.25 25.43 20.36
C LEU A 106 -10.24 24.29 19.35
N VAL A 107 -10.61 24.57 18.09
CA VAL A 107 -10.45 23.65 16.96
C VAL A 107 -9.57 24.30 15.91
N ALA A 108 -8.51 23.61 15.50
CA ALA A 108 -7.55 24.10 14.52
C ALA A 108 -7.26 23.03 13.47
N SER A 109 -7.51 23.35 12.20
CA SER A 109 -7.16 22.49 11.06
C SER A 109 -5.71 22.69 10.67
N TYR A 110 -4.95 21.61 10.42
CA TYR A 110 -3.59 21.73 9.87
C TYR A 110 -3.61 21.60 8.35
N PRO A 111 -3.17 22.63 7.61
CA PRO A 111 -2.97 22.49 6.16
C PRO A 111 -2.01 21.33 5.86
N ALA A 112 -2.36 20.48 4.90
CA ALA A 112 -1.54 19.38 4.37
C ALA A 112 -1.27 18.14 5.25
N ARG A 113 -2.05 17.86 6.30
CA ARG A 113 -1.82 16.68 7.16
C ARG A 113 -3.00 15.76 7.42
N GLY A 114 -4.14 15.99 6.79
CA GLY A 114 -5.28 15.09 6.97
C GLY A 114 -6.05 15.26 8.30
N VAL A 115 -5.51 16.00 9.27
CA VAL A 115 -5.92 15.96 10.68
C VAL A 115 -6.32 17.34 11.21
N VAL A 116 -7.34 17.38 12.07
CA VAL A 116 -7.79 18.56 12.84
C VAL A 116 -7.46 18.35 14.31
N GLY A 117 -6.82 19.34 14.94
CA GLY A 117 -6.56 19.35 16.37
C GLY A 117 -7.71 20.01 17.14
N VAL A 118 -8.16 19.35 18.20
CA VAL A 118 -9.12 19.91 19.16
C VAL A 118 -8.46 20.01 20.52
N PHE A 119 -8.32 21.22 21.02
CA PHE A 119 -7.65 21.57 22.27
C PHE A 119 -8.71 21.91 23.30
N LEU A 120 -8.78 21.17 24.40
CA LEU A 120 -9.81 21.36 25.41
C LEU A 120 -9.20 21.87 26.72
N CYS A 121 -9.93 22.77 27.36
CA CYS A 121 -9.67 23.30 28.69
C CYS A 121 -10.62 22.59 29.66
N THR A 122 -10.14 21.56 30.34
CA THR A 122 -10.98 20.72 31.22
C THR A 122 -10.79 21.00 32.71
N GLY A 123 -9.70 21.66 33.09
CA GLY A 123 -9.30 21.95 34.47
C GLY A 123 -8.45 20.83 35.09
N GLN A 124 -7.57 21.18 36.03
CA GLN A 124 -6.99 20.20 36.96
C GLN A 124 -7.96 19.98 38.10
N GLU A 125 -8.45 18.76 38.26
CA GLU A 125 -9.28 18.46 39.41
C GLU A 125 -9.18 16.96 39.76
N SER A 126 -9.51 16.64 41.00
CA SER A 126 -9.20 15.42 41.76
C SER A 126 -9.42 14.07 41.03
N SER A 127 -8.91 12.97 41.59
CA SER A 127 -9.11 11.62 41.03
C SER A 127 -10.58 11.23 40.80
N SER A 128 -11.53 11.82 41.55
CA SER A 128 -12.97 11.68 41.38
C SER A 128 -13.52 12.44 40.16
N GLU A 129 -12.99 13.63 39.86
CA GLU A 129 -13.43 14.47 38.74
C GLU A 129 -12.88 13.99 37.39
N GLU A 130 -11.71 13.32 37.37
CA GLU A 130 -11.12 12.78 36.14
C GLU A 130 -12.03 11.77 35.42
N LYS A 131 -12.82 10.97 36.16
CA LYS A 131 -13.81 10.05 35.55
C LYS A 131 -14.92 10.82 34.85
N VAL A 132 -15.42 11.90 35.46
CA VAL A 132 -16.48 12.74 34.90
C VAL A 132 -15.98 13.47 33.65
N ILE A 133 -14.77 14.03 33.71
CA ILE A 133 -14.12 14.68 32.56
C ILE A 133 -13.90 13.69 31.42
N THR A 134 -13.40 12.48 31.73
CA THR A 134 -13.21 11.42 30.72
C THR A 134 -14.52 11.10 29.99
N GLU A 135 -15.63 11.00 30.72
CA GLU A 135 -16.92 10.71 30.11
C GLU A 135 -17.45 11.88 29.27
N LYS A 136 -17.27 13.13 29.73
CA LYS A 136 -17.60 14.32 28.93
C LYS A 136 -16.81 14.36 27.62
N ILE A 137 -15.52 14.05 27.65
CA ILE A 137 -14.67 13.98 26.46
C ILE A 137 -15.13 12.84 25.54
N ARG A 138 -15.52 11.69 26.11
CA ARG A 138 -16.05 10.54 25.35
C ARG A 138 -17.33 10.92 24.62
N GLU A 139 -18.28 11.57 25.30
CA GLU A 139 -19.52 12.04 24.69
C GLU A 139 -19.28 13.11 23.62
N LEU A 140 -18.35 14.05 23.85
CA LEU A 140 -17.93 15.01 22.84
C LEU A 140 -17.36 14.30 21.59
N ALA A 141 -16.46 13.33 21.77
CA ALA A 141 -15.88 12.57 20.67
C ALA A 141 -16.95 11.75 19.92
N LYS A 142 -17.96 11.20 20.62
CA LYS A 142 -19.09 10.51 19.97
C LYS A 142 -19.92 11.48 19.14
N ASP A 143 -20.26 12.66 19.68
CA ASP A 143 -20.98 13.69 18.93
C ASP A 143 -20.17 14.14 17.69
N MET A 144 -18.86 14.33 17.82
CA MET A 144 -18.00 14.66 16.67
C MET A 144 -18.07 13.59 15.57
N ILE A 145 -17.96 12.31 15.93
CA ILE A 145 -18.07 11.20 14.97
C ILE A 145 -19.43 11.24 14.28
N VAL A 146 -20.53 11.26 15.04
CA VAL A 146 -21.89 11.26 14.48
C VAL A 146 -22.11 12.44 13.53
N ARG A 147 -21.73 13.64 13.95
CA ARG A 147 -22.02 14.88 13.20
C ARG A 147 -21.17 15.03 11.96
N VAL A 148 -19.90 14.62 12.01
CA VAL A 148 -19.07 14.62 10.79
C VAL A 148 -19.59 13.57 9.81
N ASN A 149 -20.01 12.38 10.26
CA ASN A 149 -20.64 11.40 9.38
C ASN A 149 -21.94 11.93 8.76
N GLU A 150 -22.84 12.54 9.54
CA GLU A 150 -24.14 13.04 9.06
C GLU A 150 -24.03 14.28 8.16
N GLU A 151 -23.19 15.24 8.53
CA GLU A 151 -23.15 16.56 7.90
C GLU A 151 -22.09 16.67 6.79
N VAL A 152 -21.02 15.86 6.87
CA VAL A 152 -19.91 15.86 5.89
C VAL A 152 -19.87 14.57 5.06
N GLY A 153 -20.35 13.45 5.60
CA GLY A 153 -20.35 12.15 4.90
C GLY A 153 -19.02 11.41 4.99
N GLU A 154 -18.18 11.71 5.98
CA GLU A 154 -16.87 11.09 6.17
C GLU A 154 -16.78 10.30 7.47
N SER A 155 -16.05 9.20 7.43
CA SER A 155 -15.72 8.45 8.63
C SER A 155 -14.62 9.16 9.43
N VAL A 156 -14.61 8.91 10.74
CA VAL A 156 -13.76 9.65 11.68
C VAL A 156 -12.96 8.69 12.55
N ALA A 157 -11.69 9.02 12.77
CA ALA A 157 -10.84 8.43 13.80
C ALA A 157 -10.39 9.53 14.77
N ILE A 158 -10.48 9.26 16.08
CA ILE A 158 -10.11 10.24 17.11
C ILE A 158 -9.08 9.64 18.07
N GLY A 159 -7.87 10.19 18.08
CA GLY A 159 -6.87 9.91 19.10
C GLY A 159 -6.94 10.94 20.22
N ILE A 160 -6.98 10.52 21.48
CA ILE A 160 -7.19 11.39 22.64
C ILE A 160 -6.00 11.27 23.61
N SER A 161 -5.37 12.39 23.95
CA SER A 161 -4.21 12.44 24.84
C SER A 161 -4.59 12.18 26.30
N ARG A 162 -3.57 11.96 27.14
CA ARG A 162 -3.71 12.12 28.60
C ARG A 162 -3.82 13.59 28.99
N TYR A 163 -4.03 13.81 30.29
CA TYR A 163 -3.93 15.12 30.94
C TYR A 163 -2.57 15.77 30.66
N CYS A 164 -2.60 16.98 30.08
CA CYS A 164 -1.42 17.78 29.78
C CYS A 164 -1.24 18.85 30.86
N SER A 165 -0.22 18.69 31.71
CA SER A 165 0.00 19.56 32.88
C SER A 165 0.71 20.88 32.59
N SER A 166 1.26 21.04 31.40
CA SER A 166 2.06 22.21 31.05
C SER A 166 2.24 22.32 29.55
N LEU A 167 2.54 23.53 29.10
CA LEU A 167 2.79 23.83 27.69
C LEU A 167 3.89 22.94 27.08
N SER A 168 4.93 22.61 27.84
CA SER A 168 6.03 21.73 27.42
C SER A 168 5.64 20.28 27.15
N ARG A 169 4.44 19.82 27.59
CA ARG A 169 3.96 18.45 27.38
C ARG A 169 3.09 18.28 26.14
N PHE A 170 2.74 19.35 25.44
CA PHE A 170 1.97 19.23 24.19
C PHE A 170 2.63 18.44 23.06
N PRO A 171 3.97 18.49 22.86
CA PRO A 171 4.63 17.59 21.92
C PRO A 171 4.38 16.11 22.24
N GLN A 172 4.37 15.75 23.53
CA GLN A 172 4.02 14.42 24.00
C GLN A 172 2.53 14.13 23.78
N ALA A 173 1.62 15.03 24.17
CA ALA A 173 0.19 14.86 23.96
C ALA A 173 -0.17 14.63 22.48
N TYR A 174 0.53 15.31 21.56
CA TYR A 174 0.40 15.08 20.12
C TYR A 174 0.89 13.68 19.70
N ALA A 175 1.99 13.20 20.25
CA ALA A 175 2.46 11.83 20.02
C ALA A 175 1.45 10.79 20.52
N GLU A 176 0.90 10.99 21.73
CA GLU A 176 -0.14 10.15 22.33
C GLU A 176 -1.41 10.08 21.45
N CYS A 177 -1.84 11.21 20.90
CA CYS A 177 -2.99 11.23 19.99
C CYS A 177 -2.71 10.49 18.68
N LYS A 178 -1.51 10.64 18.09
CA LYS A 178 -1.12 9.89 16.89
C LYS A 178 -1.11 8.39 17.13
N GLU A 179 -0.67 7.96 18.30
CA GLU A 179 -0.75 6.56 18.71
C GLU A 179 -2.21 6.09 18.80
N GLY A 180 -3.10 6.90 19.38
CA GLY A 180 -4.54 6.64 19.37
C GLY A 180 -5.11 6.46 17.96
N LEU A 181 -4.71 7.30 17.00
CA LEU A 181 -5.07 7.14 15.58
C LEU A 181 -4.52 5.85 14.97
N PHE A 182 -3.31 5.42 15.34
CA PHE A 182 -2.76 4.12 14.90
C PHE A 182 -3.55 2.93 15.44
N HIS A 183 -4.15 3.06 16.62
CA HIS A 183 -5.07 2.04 17.13
C HIS A 183 -6.43 2.09 16.43
N CYS A 184 -6.94 3.27 16.08
CA CYS A 184 -8.15 3.41 15.27
C CYS A 184 -8.02 2.73 13.91
N PHE A 185 -6.84 2.78 13.27
CA PHE A 185 -6.55 2.03 12.04
C PHE A 185 -6.91 0.54 12.15
N ARG A 186 -6.72 -0.06 13.35
CA ARG A 186 -7.02 -1.48 13.62
C ARG A 186 -8.47 -1.74 13.98
N LEU A 187 -9.12 -0.80 14.69
CA LEU A 187 -10.49 -0.95 15.15
C LEU A 187 -11.52 -0.65 14.04
N GLY A 188 -11.11 0.09 13.01
CA GLY A 188 -11.96 0.46 11.88
C GLY A 188 -12.59 1.84 12.02
N LYS A 189 -13.54 2.12 11.13
CA LYS A 189 -14.21 3.42 10.98
C LYS A 189 -14.90 3.86 12.27
N ASN A 190 -14.98 5.17 12.51
CA ASN A 190 -15.82 5.77 13.55
C ASN A 190 -15.44 5.35 14.98
N HIS A 191 -14.14 5.21 15.23
CA HIS A 191 -13.60 4.88 16.55
C HIS A 191 -12.86 6.06 17.18
N MET A 192 -12.87 6.08 18.52
CA MET A 192 -12.02 6.92 19.34
C MET A 192 -11.17 6.06 20.26
N VAL A 193 -9.93 6.48 20.50
CA VAL A 193 -9.01 5.79 21.40
C VAL A 193 -8.36 6.80 22.33
N PHE A 194 -8.54 6.60 23.63
CA PHE A 194 -7.76 7.29 24.64
C PHE A 194 -6.40 6.63 24.77
N HIS A 195 -5.33 7.43 24.76
CA HIS A 195 -3.97 6.91 24.92
C HIS A 195 -3.78 6.14 26.23
N LYS A 196 -4.47 6.52 27.31
CA LYS A 196 -4.43 5.78 28.59
C LYS A 196 -5.00 4.35 28.51
N ASP A 197 -5.85 4.07 27.53
CA ASP A 197 -6.51 2.78 27.35
C ASP A 197 -5.74 1.86 26.36
N ILE A 198 -4.66 2.35 25.77
CA ILE A 198 -3.87 1.60 24.80
C ILE A 198 -3.11 0.47 25.49
N CYS A 199 -3.34 -0.75 25.01
CA CYS A 199 -2.54 -1.93 25.33
C CYS A 199 -1.72 -2.32 24.11
N GLU A 200 -0.39 -2.28 24.22
CA GLU A 200 0.48 -2.69 23.12
C GLU A 200 0.44 -4.22 22.93
N PRO A 201 0.37 -4.71 21.68
CA PRO A 201 0.53 -6.12 21.39
C PRO A 201 1.93 -6.59 21.80
N ARG A 202 2.02 -7.69 22.55
CA ARG A 202 3.31 -8.26 22.99
C ARG A 202 3.91 -9.25 21.99
N THR A 203 3.17 -9.60 20.94
CA THR A 203 3.57 -10.62 19.99
C THR A 203 4.64 -10.06 19.04
N PRO A 204 5.85 -10.66 18.98
CA PRO A 204 6.88 -10.21 18.07
C PRO A 204 6.51 -10.56 16.63
N PHE A 205 6.93 -9.69 15.71
CA PHE A 205 6.74 -9.92 14.28
C PHE A 205 7.67 -11.03 13.77
N SER A 206 7.10 -12.04 13.12
CA SER A 206 7.80 -13.07 12.34
C SER A 206 7.54 -12.91 10.84
N ARG A 207 8.62 -12.85 10.05
CA ARG A 207 8.56 -12.79 8.59
C ARG A 207 8.13 -14.12 7.98
N ASP A 208 8.46 -15.25 8.61
CA ASP A 208 8.18 -16.56 8.04
C ASP A 208 6.69 -16.88 8.05
N VAL A 209 5.95 -16.38 9.05
CA VAL A 209 4.48 -16.46 9.09
C VAL A 209 3.85 -15.77 7.87
N LEU A 210 4.33 -14.57 7.50
CA LEU A 210 3.84 -13.87 6.30
C LEU A 210 4.18 -14.61 5.01
N LYS A 211 5.34 -15.27 4.92
CA LYS A 211 5.70 -16.08 3.74
C LYS A 211 4.76 -17.26 3.58
N THR A 212 4.35 -17.90 4.68
CA THR A 212 3.37 -18.98 4.65
C THR A 212 2.04 -18.50 4.06
N PHE A 213 1.46 -17.41 4.59
CA PHE A 213 0.25 -16.84 4.02
C PHE A 213 0.41 -16.46 2.55
N GLY A 214 1.54 -15.85 2.19
CA GLY A 214 1.83 -15.49 0.80
C GLY A 214 1.90 -16.70 -0.14
N ALA A 215 2.48 -17.82 0.31
CA ALA A 215 2.54 -19.05 -0.47
C ALA A 215 1.15 -19.66 -0.71
N GLU A 216 0.31 -19.70 0.33
CA GLU A 216 -1.06 -20.21 0.25
C GLU A 216 -1.95 -19.33 -0.63
N ILE A 217 -1.84 -18.00 -0.51
CA ILE A 217 -2.56 -17.07 -1.39
C ILE A 217 -2.20 -17.32 -2.85
N VAL A 218 -0.92 -17.49 -3.17
CA VAL A 218 -0.57 -17.74 -4.58
C VAL A 218 -1.03 -19.12 -5.05
N SER A 219 -0.92 -20.16 -4.21
CA SER A 219 -1.45 -21.48 -4.51
C SER A 219 -2.94 -21.42 -4.84
N GLY A 220 -3.72 -20.76 -3.97
CA GLY A 220 -5.16 -20.56 -4.16
C GLY A 220 -5.50 -19.75 -5.40
N ILE A 221 -4.74 -18.70 -5.73
CA ILE A 221 -4.93 -17.95 -6.99
C ILE A 221 -4.68 -18.86 -8.20
N THR A 222 -3.62 -19.67 -8.16
CA THR A 222 -3.24 -20.59 -9.26
C THR A 222 -4.31 -21.67 -9.49
N ASN A 223 -4.96 -22.12 -8.42
CA ASN A 223 -6.00 -23.15 -8.47
C ASN A 223 -7.42 -22.57 -8.64
N GLY A 224 -7.59 -21.25 -8.63
CA GLY A 224 -8.91 -20.61 -8.69
C GLY A 224 -9.75 -20.76 -7.42
N GLU A 225 -9.12 -21.03 -6.28
CA GLU A 225 -9.77 -21.27 -4.98
C GLU A 225 -10.14 -19.95 -4.28
N ARG A 226 -11.10 -19.21 -4.84
CA ARG A 226 -11.50 -17.87 -4.39
C ARG A 226 -11.79 -17.77 -2.88
N ALA A 227 -12.51 -18.73 -2.31
CA ALA A 227 -12.85 -18.73 -0.89
C ALA A 227 -11.60 -18.89 -0.01
N ALA A 228 -10.74 -19.85 -0.33
CA ALA A 228 -9.50 -20.09 0.40
C ALA A 228 -8.58 -18.87 0.35
N VAL A 229 -8.45 -18.22 -0.81
CA VAL A 229 -7.63 -16.99 -0.94
C VAL A 229 -8.13 -15.89 -0.02
N LYS A 230 -9.44 -15.67 0.05
CA LYS A 230 -10.05 -14.68 0.95
C LYS A 230 -9.74 -15.00 2.42
N ASP A 231 -9.87 -16.25 2.82
CA ASP A 231 -9.57 -16.69 4.19
C ASP A 231 -8.10 -16.42 4.55
N HIS A 232 -7.15 -16.76 3.66
CA HIS A 232 -5.72 -16.49 3.90
C HIS A 232 -5.37 -14.99 3.93
N VAL A 233 -6.04 -14.16 3.13
CA VAL A 233 -5.88 -12.69 3.20
C VAL A 233 -6.38 -12.17 4.56
N ASP A 234 -7.53 -12.63 5.04
CA ASP A 234 -8.08 -12.24 6.33
C ASP A 234 -7.20 -12.71 7.50
N GLU A 235 -6.68 -13.93 7.45
CA GLU A 235 -5.71 -14.44 8.45
C GLU A 235 -4.40 -13.66 8.44
N MET A 236 -3.86 -13.35 7.26
CA MET A 236 -2.66 -12.51 7.14
C MET A 236 -2.88 -11.13 7.75
N MET A 237 -4.03 -10.50 7.48
CA MET A 237 -4.39 -9.21 8.07
C MET A 237 -4.55 -9.29 9.59
N LYS A 238 -5.29 -10.29 10.11
CA LYS A 238 -5.44 -10.52 11.56
C LYS A 238 -4.09 -10.70 12.25
N TYR A 239 -3.19 -11.47 11.65
CA TYR A 239 -1.84 -11.65 12.16
C TYR A 239 -1.09 -10.31 12.23
N MET A 240 -1.06 -9.54 11.14
CA MET A 240 -0.39 -8.23 11.10
C MET A 240 -0.96 -7.22 12.11
N LEU A 241 -2.27 -7.28 12.39
CA LEU A 241 -2.92 -6.44 13.40
C LEU A 241 -2.67 -6.91 14.83
N SER A 242 -2.31 -8.19 15.03
CA SER A 242 -2.02 -8.80 16.33
C SER A 242 -0.59 -8.61 16.82
N VAL A 243 0.34 -8.22 15.93
CA VAL A 243 1.74 -7.97 16.26
C VAL A 243 2.02 -6.47 16.43
N ALA A 244 3.10 -6.11 17.13
CA ALA A 244 3.53 -4.73 17.33
C ALA A 244 4.02 -4.09 16.01
N MET A 245 3.08 -3.72 15.14
CA MET A 245 3.35 -3.14 13.82
C MET A 245 2.57 -1.84 13.63
N SER A 246 3.26 -0.82 13.11
CA SER A 246 2.65 0.46 12.75
C SER A 246 1.88 0.33 11.42
N PRO A 247 0.84 1.16 11.18
CA PRO A 247 0.09 1.13 9.92
C PRO A 247 0.98 1.29 8.68
N ILE A 248 2.04 2.10 8.75
CA ILE A 248 2.97 2.29 7.63
C ILE A 248 3.71 1.00 7.28
N ASN A 249 4.13 0.21 8.27
CA ASN A 249 4.81 -1.06 8.03
C ASN A 249 3.85 -2.08 7.40
N ILE A 250 2.58 -2.13 7.84
CA ILE A 250 1.54 -2.97 7.22
C ILE A 250 1.38 -2.61 5.74
N ARG A 251 1.23 -1.32 5.42
CA ARG A 251 1.09 -0.84 4.04
C ARG A 251 2.28 -1.22 3.18
N LEU A 252 3.51 -1.02 3.66
CA LEU A 252 4.73 -1.35 2.91
C LEU A 252 4.86 -2.85 2.64
N ILE A 253 4.55 -3.68 3.64
CA ILE A 253 4.52 -5.14 3.48
C ILE A 253 3.50 -5.55 2.42
N LEU A 254 2.30 -4.98 2.48
CA LEU A 254 1.24 -5.30 1.52
C LEU A 254 1.55 -4.81 0.11
N VAL A 255 2.10 -3.61 -0.08
CA VAL A 255 2.55 -3.14 -1.40
C VAL A 255 3.63 -4.07 -1.95
N SER A 256 4.60 -4.47 -1.13
CA SER A 256 5.61 -5.46 -1.54
C SER A 256 4.99 -6.81 -1.91
N PHE A 257 3.91 -7.20 -1.24
CA PHE A 257 3.18 -8.42 -1.56
C PHE A 257 2.39 -8.29 -2.87
N VAL A 258 1.72 -7.16 -3.14
CA VAL A 258 1.07 -6.86 -4.42
C VAL A 258 2.10 -6.90 -5.56
N ASP A 259 3.29 -6.33 -5.37
CA ASP A 259 4.38 -6.40 -6.35
C ASP A 259 4.88 -7.84 -6.56
N THR A 260 4.99 -8.63 -5.48
CA THR A 260 5.34 -10.06 -5.57
C THR A 260 4.32 -10.85 -6.39
N LEU A 261 3.02 -10.58 -6.20
CA LEU A 261 1.95 -11.18 -7.00
C LEU A 261 2.04 -10.73 -8.46
N ARG A 262 2.23 -9.43 -8.73
CA ARG A 262 2.44 -8.88 -10.07
C ARG A 262 3.58 -9.60 -10.79
N GLU A 263 4.76 -9.68 -10.19
CA GLU A 263 5.92 -10.35 -10.77
C GLU A 263 5.65 -11.84 -11.04
N ARG A 264 4.99 -12.53 -10.10
CA ARG A 264 4.67 -13.95 -10.25
C ARG A 264 3.69 -14.23 -11.39
N PHE A 265 2.77 -13.31 -11.66
CA PHE A 265 1.78 -13.45 -12.73
C PHE A 265 2.11 -12.64 -14.00
N TYR A 266 3.28 -12.00 -14.08
CA TYR A 266 3.68 -11.20 -15.24
C TYR A 266 3.76 -12.00 -16.55
N ASN A 267 4.22 -13.25 -16.46
CA ASN A 267 4.30 -14.18 -17.61
C ASN A 267 3.13 -15.17 -17.67
N SER A 268 2.06 -14.88 -16.94
CA SER A 268 0.83 -15.65 -17.01
C SER A 268 -0.03 -15.23 -18.22
N ARG A 269 -1.28 -15.68 -18.26
CA ARG A 269 -2.24 -15.35 -19.32
C ARG A 269 -2.85 -13.94 -19.19
N ILE A 270 -2.60 -13.27 -18.06
CA ILE A 270 -3.13 -11.94 -17.78
C ILE A 270 -2.42 -10.92 -18.69
N PRO A 271 -3.15 -10.08 -19.44
CA PRO A 271 -2.54 -9.00 -20.22
C PRO A 271 -1.71 -8.06 -19.33
N ALA A 272 -0.49 -7.72 -19.78
CA ALA A 272 0.47 -6.96 -18.99
C ALA A 272 -0.04 -5.56 -18.61
N ASP A 273 -0.82 -4.91 -19.48
CA ASP A 273 -1.44 -3.61 -19.24
C ASP A 273 -2.53 -3.67 -18.16
N ILE A 274 -3.33 -4.73 -18.15
CA ILE A 274 -4.34 -4.98 -17.11
C ILE A 274 -3.65 -5.21 -15.77
N LEU A 275 -2.62 -6.05 -15.75
CA LEU A 275 -1.88 -6.39 -14.55
C LEU A 275 -1.15 -5.17 -13.96
N GLU A 276 -0.49 -4.36 -14.79
CA GLU A 276 0.21 -3.16 -14.36
C GLU A 276 -0.77 -2.10 -13.83
N LYS A 277 -1.90 -1.89 -14.52
CA LYS A 277 -2.95 -0.97 -14.05
C LYS A 277 -3.53 -1.42 -12.72
N ALA A 278 -3.78 -2.72 -12.56
CA ALA A 278 -4.29 -3.27 -11.32
C ALA A 278 -3.28 -3.14 -10.17
N TYR A 279 -1.99 -3.41 -10.43
CA TYR A 279 -0.92 -3.20 -9.46
C TYR A 279 -0.85 -1.75 -8.97
N LEU A 280 -0.82 -0.77 -9.90
CA LEU A 280 -0.71 0.64 -9.56
C LEU A 280 -1.93 1.12 -8.77
N ASN A 281 -3.14 0.72 -9.18
CA ASN A 281 -4.36 1.09 -8.47
C ASN A 281 -4.43 0.45 -7.07
N THR A 282 -4.11 -0.84 -6.96
CA THR A 282 -4.10 -1.57 -5.68
C THR A 282 -3.06 -0.97 -4.74
N SER A 283 -1.83 -0.74 -5.21
CA SER A 283 -0.77 -0.12 -4.41
C SER A 283 -1.16 1.27 -3.91
N LYS A 284 -1.81 2.08 -4.78
CA LYS A 284 -2.34 3.39 -4.39
C LYS A 284 -3.42 3.26 -3.31
N GLN A 285 -4.36 2.32 -3.44
CA GLN A 285 -5.42 2.10 -2.46
C GLN A 285 -4.86 1.59 -1.12
N VAL A 286 -3.90 0.65 -1.13
CA VAL A 286 -3.23 0.15 0.07
C VAL A 286 -2.50 1.28 0.80
N ILE A 287 -1.73 2.11 0.08
CA ILE A 287 -0.97 3.21 0.68
C ILE A 287 -1.90 4.27 1.30
N ASN A 288 -3.03 4.57 0.64
CA ASN A 288 -3.99 5.57 1.10
C ASN A 288 -5.04 5.02 2.06
N GLY A 289 -5.15 3.70 2.23
CA GLY A 289 -6.17 3.07 3.05
C GLY A 289 -6.10 3.55 4.50
N MET A 290 -7.18 4.19 4.97
CA MET A 290 -7.26 4.76 6.31
C MET A 290 -7.45 3.69 7.38
N PHE A 291 -8.12 2.58 7.05
CA PHE A 291 -8.41 1.49 7.98
C PHE A 291 -7.96 0.14 7.41
N ALA A 292 -7.65 -0.80 8.31
CA ALA A 292 -7.20 -2.12 7.95
C ALA A 292 -8.24 -2.90 7.11
N ASP A 293 -9.54 -2.73 7.38
CA ASP A 293 -10.59 -3.41 6.63
C ASP A 293 -10.68 -2.95 5.18
N ASP A 294 -10.51 -1.65 4.90
CA ASP A 294 -10.51 -1.14 3.53
C ASP A 294 -9.31 -1.71 2.75
N ILE A 295 -8.14 -1.78 3.41
CA ILE A 295 -6.93 -2.38 2.83
C ILE A 295 -7.13 -3.87 2.56
N LYS A 296 -7.75 -4.60 3.50
CA LYS A 296 -8.09 -6.01 3.33
C LYS A 296 -8.98 -6.21 2.11
N GLU A 297 -10.04 -5.41 1.99
CA GLU A 297 -10.97 -5.47 0.85
C GLU A 297 -10.23 -5.19 -0.47
N THR A 298 -9.37 -4.18 -0.52
CA THR A 298 -8.49 -3.92 -1.68
C THR A 298 -7.61 -5.13 -2.03
N MET A 299 -7.02 -5.81 -1.03
CA MET A 299 -6.21 -7.01 -1.26
C MET A 299 -7.03 -8.18 -1.80
N GLU A 300 -8.23 -8.40 -1.24
CA GLU A 300 -9.17 -9.42 -1.71
C GLU A 300 -9.59 -9.14 -3.17
N GLN A 301 -9.93 -7.89 -3.50
CA GLN A 301 -10.31 -7.47 -4.86
C GLN A 301 -9.18 -7.68 -5.86
N PHE A 302 -7.92 -7.39 -5.48
CA PHE A 302 -6.77 -7.63 -6.33
C PHE A 302 -6.56 -9.12 -6.59
N CYS A 303 -6.61 -9.95 -5.55
CA CYS A 303 -6.49 -11.40 -5.70
C CYS A 303 -7.64 -11.98 -6.54
N ASP A 304 -8.85 -11.46 -6.37
CA ASP A 304 -10.02 -11.89 -7.14
C ASP A 304 -9.91 -11.55 -8.62
N MET A 305 -9.37 -10.36 -8.93
CA MET A 305 -9.05 -9.98 -10.31
C MET A 305 -8.04 -10.94 -10.92
N LEU A 306 -6.97 -11.31 -10.20
CA LEU A 306 -6.00 -12.30 -10.70
C LEU A 306 -6.66 -13.65 -11.00
N ILE A 307 -7.50 -14.16 -10.09
CA ILE A 307 -8.24 -15.41 -10.29
C ILE A 307 -9.14 -15.33 -11.53
N LYS A 308 -9.88 -14.22 -11.68
CA LYS A 308 -10.78 -14.00 -12.80
C LYS A 308 -10.05 -13.99 -14.13
N GLU A 309 -8.94 -13.25 -14.23
CA GLU A 309 -8.17 -13.13 -15.47
C GLU A 309 -7.41 -14.44 -15.81
N LEU A 310 -7.08 -15.27 -14.81
CA LEU A 310 -6.52 -16.61 -15.03
C LEU A 310 -7.58 -17.63 -15.45
N GLY A 311 -8.81 -17.50 -14.93
CA GLY A 311 -9.93 -18.41 -15.20
C GLY A 311 -10.80 -18.02 -16.41
N ALA A 312 -10.64 -16.82 -16.97
CA ALA A 312 -11.35 -16.39 -18.16
C ALA A 312 -10.90 -17.23 -19.37
N GLU A 313 -11.76 -18.12 -19.84
CA GLU A 313 -11.59 -18.84 -21.10
C GLU A 313 -11.42 -17.83 -22.24
N SER A 314 -10.18 -17.62 -22.65
CA SER A 314 -9.85 -16.93 -23.90
C SER A 314 -8.87 -17.84 -24.65
N GLN A 315 -9.37 -18.58 -25.65
CA GLN A 315 -8.54 -19.34 -26.60
C GLN A 315 -7.37 -18.51 -27.16
N SER A 316 -7.49 -17.17 -27.17
CA SER A 316 -6.45 -16.23 -27.60
C SER A 316 -5.16 -16.26 -26.77
N SER A 317 -5.21 -16.52 -25.46
CA SER A 317 -4.03 -16.36 -24.59
C SER A 317 -3.12 -17.59 -24.57
N GLU A 318 -3.65 -18.80 -24.76
CA GLU A 318 -2.82 -19.99 -25.01
C GLU A 318 -2.12 -19.90 -26.37
N GLU A 319 -2.82 -19.46 -27.41
CA GLU A 319 -2.22 -19.23 -28.73
C GLU A 319 -1.08 -18.20 -28.65
N LEU A 320 -1.28 -17.08 -27.94
CA LEU A 320 -0.24 -16.06 -27.73
C LEU A 320 0.95 -16.59 -26.92
N LEU A 321 0.72 -17.39 -25.87
CA LEU A 321 1.80 -18.00 -25.09
C LEU A 321 2.60 -18.97 -25.96
N PHE A 322 1.94 -19.81 -26.73
CA PHE A 322 2.61 -20.77 -27.61
C PHE A 322 3.34 -20.08 -28.77
N HIS A 323 2.83 -18.94 -29.26
CA HIS A 323 3.55 -18.10 -30.21
C HIS A 323 4.87 -17.58 -29.61
N LYS A 324 4.85 -17.06 -28.37
CA LYS A 324 6.06 -16.61 -27.68
C LYS A 324 7.04 -17.77 -27.39
N ILE A 325 6.52 -18.95 -27.07
CA ILE A 325 7.33 -20.17 -26.91
C ILE A 325 8.02 -20.51 -28.23
N ASP A 326 7.32 -20.45 -29.36
CA ASP A 326 7.90 -20.72 -30.69
C ASP A 326 8.98 -19.69 -31.05
N GLU A 327 8.74 -18.39 -30.81
CA GLU A 327 9.74 -17.32 -31.01
C GLU A 327 11.00 -17.56 -30.17
N ALA A 328 10.84 -17.96 -28.90
CA ALA A 328 11.96 -18.27 -28.03
C ALA A 328 12.74 -19.50 -28.53
N ILE A 329 12.07 -20.55 -29.01
CA ILE A 329 12.75 -21.70 -29.61
C ILE A 329 13.53 -21.26 -30.84
N GLU A 330 12.93 -20.49 -31.73
CA GLU A 330 13.60 -19.99 -32.94
C GLU A 330 14.83 -19.13 -32.62
N LYS A 331 14.75 -18.31 -31.58
CA LYS A 331 15.86 -17.45 -31.16
C LYS A 331 17.00 -18.20 -30.48
N TYR A 332 16.68 -19.19 -29.64
CA TYR A 332 17.65 -19.81 -28.73
C TYR A 332 18.08 -21.24 -29.11
N TYR A 333 17.44 -21.91 -30.09
CA TYR A 333 17.83 -23.26 -30.49
C TYR A 333 19.31 -23.47 -30.84
N PRO A 334 20.07 -22.50 -31.42
CA PRO A 334 21.48 -22.70 -31.75
C PRO A 334 22.39 -22.83 -30.53
N ASN A 335 21.94 -22.39 -29.34
CA ASN A 335 22.73 -22.47 -28.13
C ASN A 335 22.66 -23.87 -27.51
N SER A 336 23.80 -24.54 -27.32
CA SER A 336 23.87 -25.88 -26.73
C SER A 336 23.36 -25.98 -25.30
N GLU A 337 23.41 -24.88 -24.54
CA GLU A 337 22.92 -24.80 -23.17
C GLU A 337 21.39 -24.60 -23.09
N PHE A 338 20.73 -24.29 -24.21
CA PHE A 338 19.29 -24.12 -24.23
C PHE A 338 18.57 -25.45 -23.98
N ASN A 339 17.83 -25.51 -22.86
CA ASN A 339 17.19 -26.71 -22.35
C ASN A 339 15.87 -26.37 -21.64
N LEU A 340 15.20 -27.38 -21.07
CA LEU A 340 13.92 -27.23 -20.39
C LEU A 340 13.99 -26.21 -19.24
N ASP A 341 15.05 -26.25 -18.42
CA ASP A 341 15.20 -25.36 -17.27
C ASP A 341 15.40 -23.92 -17.72
N VAL A 342 16.21 -23.70 -18.76
CA VAL A 342 16.39 -22.37 -19.36
C VAL A 342 15.06 -21.84 -19.90
N MET A 343 14.32 -22.69 -20.61
CA MET A 343 13.02 -22.31 -21.17
C MET A 343 11.99 -22.02 -20.06
N ALA A 344 11.91 -22.88 -19.05
CA ALA A 344 11.01 -22.68 -17.92
C ALA A 344 11.33 -21.37 -17.19
N ASN A 345 12.61 -21.06 -16.98
CA ASN A 345 13.06 -19.81 -16.37
C ASN A 345 12.71 -18.58 -17.23
N LEU A 346 12.82 -18.64 -18.56
CA LEU A 346 12.42 -17.54 -19.46
C LEU A 346 10.93 -17.18 -19.33
N PHE A 347 10.10 -18.16 -18.98
CA PHE A 347 8.66 -17.98 -18.77
C PHE A 347 8.26 -18.02 -17.28
N HIS A 348 9.24 -17.94 -16.37
CA HIS A 348 9.05 -17.91 -14.91
C HIS A 348 8.23 -19.10 -14.34
N TYR A 349 8.34 -20.26 -14.98
CA TYR A 349 7.80 -21.52 -14.51
C TYR A 349 8.88 -22.39 -13.85
N SER A 350 8.46 -23.27 -12.95
CA SER A 350 9.31 -24.42 -12.60
C SER A 350 9.43 -25.36 -13.79
N SER A 351 10.58 -26.03 -13.92
CA SER A 351 10.82 -26.99 -15.01
C SER A 351 9.78 -28.11 -15.05
N TYR A 352 9.31 -28.55 -13.88
CA TYR A 352 8.24 -29.54 -13.77
C TYR A 352 6.93 -29.02 -14.38
N HIS A 353 6.52 -27.80 -14.02
CA HIS A 353 5.27 -27.23 -14.51
C HIS A 353 5.33 -26.94 -16.01
N PHE A 354 6.41 -26.30 -16.48
CA PHE A 354 6.61 -26.02 -17.89
C PHE A 354 6.65 -27.31 -18.72
N GLY A 355 7.37 -28.33 -18.25
CA GLY A 355 7.44 -29.63 -18.93
C GLY A 355 6.08 -30.30 -19.08
N ARG A 356 5.23 -30.24 -18.03
CA ARG A 356 3.86 -30.76 -18.06
C ARG A 356 2.97 -29.97 -19.02
N LEU A 357 3.01 -28.64 -18.94
CA LEU A 357 2.26 -27.74 -19.83
C LEU A 357 2.61 -28.00 -21.29
N PHE A 358 3.90 -27.95 -21.62
CA PHE A 358 4.39 -28.16 -22.99
C PHE A 358 3.98 -29.53 -23.54
N LYS A 359 4.13 -30.60 -22.74
CA LYS A 359 3.77 -31.95 -23.15
C LYS A 359 2.26 -32.11 -23.36
N ASN A 360 1.45 -31.53 -22.49
CA ASN A 360 -0.01 -31.60 -22.62
C ASN A 360 -0.49 -30.89 -23.89
N THR A 361 0.13 -29.77 -24.26
CA THR A 361 -0.29 -29.02 -25.45
C THR A 361 0.32 -29.55 -26.75
N ARG A 362 1.61 -29.92 -26.76
CA ARG A 362 2.33 -30.36 -27.97
C ARG A 362 2.37 -31.88 -28.16
N GLY A 363 1.91 -32.65 -27.18
CA GLY A 363 1.91 -34.11 -27.22
C GLY A 363 3.27 -34.78 -26.97
N GLU A 364 4.34 -34.01 -26.84
CA GLU A 364 5.71 -34.51 -26.65
C GLU A 364 6.51 -33.67 -25.65
N SER A 365 7.60 -34.23 -25.10
CA SER A 365 8.44 -33.47 -24.16
C SER A 365 9.22 -32.36 -24.88
N PHE A 366 9.48 -31.25 -24.19
CA PHE A 366 10.28 -30.14 -24.73
C PHE A 366 11.64 -30.58 -25.28
N ARG A 367 12.32 -31.52 -24.61
CA ARG A 367 13.61 -32.05 -25.06
C ARG A 367 13.51 -32.78 -26.40
N GLN A 368 12.43 -33.54 -26.62
CA GLN A 368 12.18 -34.22 -27.90
C GLN A 368 11.85 -33.21 -28.99
N TYR A 369 10.97 -32.24 -28.68
CA TYR A 369 10.59 -31.19 -29.61
C TYR A 369 11.81 -30.37 -30.07
N LEU A 370 12.64 -29.91 -29.13
CA LEU A 370 13.84 -29.12 -29.44
C LEU A 370 14.83 -29.93 -30.28
N ALA A 371 15.05 -31.21 -29.96
CA ALA A 371 15.91 -32.07 -30.77
C ALA A 371 15.39 -32.20 -32.20
N ARG A 372 14.07 -32.41 -32.39
CA ARG A 372 13.46 -32.47 -33.72
C ARG A 372 13.60 -31.13 -34.45
N TYR A 373 13.31 -30.01 -33.79
CA TYR A 373 13.45 -28.68 -34.36
C TYR A 373 14.87 -28.41 -34.85
N ARG A 374 15.89 -28.75 -34.05
CA ARG A 374 17.31 -28.64 -34.43
C ARG A 374 17.65 -29.51 -35.65
N ILE A 375 17.10 -30.72 -35.76
CA ILE A 375 17.30 -31.58 -36.93
C ILE A 375 16.63 -31.00 -38.19
N GLU A 376 15.43 -30.44 -38.08
CA GLU A 376 14.79 -29.78 -39.24
C GLU A 376 15.64 -28.61 -39.74
N ARG A 377 16.19 -27.78 -38.84
CA ARG A 377 17.13 -26.73 -39.22
C ARG A 377 18.44 -27.28 -39.78
N ALA A 378 18.95 -28.39 -39.23
CA ALA A 378 20.15 -29.04 -39.75
C ALA A 378 19.97 -29.54 -41.18
N LYS A 379 18.79 -30.07 -41.55
CA LYS A 379 18.49 -30.48 -42.92
C LYS A 379 18.62 -29.33 -43.91
N GLU A 380 18.19 -28.12 -43.52
CA GLU A 380 18.30 -26.92 -44.35
C GLU A 380 19.76 -26.54 -44.62
N PHE A 381 20.62 -26.58 -43.60
CA PHE A 381 22.06 -26.30 -43.76
C PHE A 381 22.76 -27.38 -44.60
N LEU A 382 22.46 -28.65 -44.35
CA LEU A 382 23.02 -29.77 -45.12
C LEU A 382 22.64 -29.69 -46.60
N ALA A 383 21.39 -29.32 -46.91
CA ALA A 383 20.91 -29.14 -48.27
C ALA A 383 21.60 -27.97 -49.01
N ARG A 384 22.15 -26.99 -48.27
CA ARG A 384 22.95 -25.89 -48.84
C ARG A 384 24.42 -26.26 -49.10
N GLY A 385 24.87 -27.43 -48.65
CA GLY A 385 26.26 -27.85 -48.79
C GLY A 385 27.14 -27.69 -47.55
N ASP A 386 26.58 -27.29 -46.41
CA ASP A 386 27.36 -27.08 -45.19
C ASP A 386 27.89 -28.41 -44.62
N LYS A 387 29.10 -28.39 -44.05
CA LYS A 387 29.73 -29.63 -43.57
C LYS A 387 28.98 -30.19 -42.36
N PRO A 388 28.68 -31.50 -42.29
CA PRO A 388 27.92 -32.09 -41.18
C PRO A 388 28.47 -31.78 -39.77
N ASN A 389 29.80 -31.69 -39.63
CA ASN A 389 30.43 -31.37 -38.36
C ASN A 389 30.16 -29.92 -37.92
N GLU A 390 30.11 -28.97 -38.85
CA GLU A 390 29.84 -27.56 -38.58
C GLU A 390 28.34 -27.37 -38.27
N VAL A 391 27.48 -28.02 -39.05
CA VAL A 391 26.01 -28.01 -38.85
C VAL A 391 25.61 -28.50 -37.46
N ALA A 392 26.28 -29.55 -36.94
CA ALA A 392 26.00 -30.08 -35.61
C ALA A 392 26.09 -28.99 -34.52
N PHE A 393 27.19 -28.21 -34.53
CA PHE A 393 27.40 -27.15 -33.55
C PHE A 393 26.54 -25.91 -33.85
N GLN A 394 26.37 -25.54 -35.12
CA GLN A 394 25.53 -24.40 -35.52
C GLN A 394 24.05 -24.58 -35.13
N THR A 395 23.59 -25.83 -35.05
CA THR A 395 22.20 -26.15 -34.65
C THR A 395 22.08 -26.46 -33.15
N GLY A 396 23.12 -26.24 -32.35
CA GLY A 396 23.07 -26.35 -30.90
C GLY A 396 23.23 -27.75 -30.34
N PHE A 397 23.80 -28.70 -31.09
CA PHE A 397 24.26 -29.96 -30.52
C PHE A 397 25.65 -29.79 -29.87
N ASN A 398 25.83 -30.37 -28.69
CA ASN A 398 27.10 -30.34 -27.96
C ASN A 398 28.12 -31.38 -28.42
N SER A 399 27.71 -32.34 -29.27
CA SER A 399 28.60 -33.36 -29.81
C SER A 399 28.12 -33.88 -31.16
N ILE A 400 29.08 -34.13 -32.07
CA ILE A 400 28.83 -34.65 -33.41
C ILE A 400 28.23 -36.07 -33.33
N SER A 401 28.73 -36.92 -32.42
CA SER A 401 28.23 -38.29 -32.25
C SER A 401 26.75 -38.33 -31.85
N TYR A 402 26.34 -37.45 -30.92
CA TYR A 402 24.93 -37.36 -30.52
C TYR A 402 24.07 -36.80 -31.66
N PHE A 403 24.53 -35.75 -32.35
CA PHE A 403 23.88 -35.22 -33.54
C PHE A 403 23.62 -36.30 -34.60
N CYS A 404 24.65 -37.05 -35.01
CA CYS A 404 24.52 -38.11 -36.01
C CYS A 404 23.53 -39.19 -35.59
N THR A 405 23.51 -39.55 -34.30
CA THR A 405 22.56 -40.54 -33.75
C THR A 405 21.13 -40.02 -33.85
N VAL A 406 20.88 -38.81 -33.36
CA VAL A 406 19.54 -38.19 -33.38
C VAL A 406 19.07 -37.94 -34.81
N PHE A 407 19.94 -37.46 -35.69
CA PHE A 407 19.65 -37.22 -37.10
C PHE A 407 19.24 -38.52 -37.79
N LYS A 408 20.02 -39.59 -37.63
CA LYS A 408 19.70 -40.89 -38.24
C LYS A 408 18.40 -41.47 -37.68
N ASN A 409 18.16 -41.34 -36.39
CA ASN A 409 16.92 -41.82 -35.77
C ASN A 409 15.68 -41.08 -36.29
N LEU A 410 15.77 -39.78 -36.54
CA LEU A 410 14.64 -38.97 -37.00
C LEU A 410 14.47 -38.97 -38.52
N THR A 411 15.52 -39.22 -39.30
CA THR A 411 15.49 -39.12 -40.78
C THR A 411 15.67 -40.44 -41.51
N GLY A 412 16.13 -41.49 -40.82
CA GLY A 412 16.45 -42.80 -41.39
C GLY A 412 17.84 -42.91 -42.03
N VAL A 413 18.53 -41.79 -42.27
CA VAL A 413 19.85 -41.76 -42.96
C VAL A 413 20.87 -40.94 -42.19
N SER A 414 22.16 -41.14 -42.44
CA SER A 414 23.19 -40.31 -41.83
C SER A 414 23.19 -38.88 -42.40
N PRO A 415 23.68 -37.86 -41.66
CA PRO A 415 23.79 -36.48 -42.17
C PRO A 415 24.53 -36.37 -43.52
N LYS A 416 25.60 -37.15 -43.70
CA LYS A 416 26.38 -37.18 -44.94
C LYS A 416 25.59 -37.75 -46.11
N GLN A 417 24.90 -38.88 -45.89
CA GLN A 417 24.01 -39.47 -46.90
C GLN A 417 22.84 -38.55 -47.24
N TYR A 418 22.29 -37.84 -46.24
CA TYR A 418 21.26 -36.84 -46.47
C TYR A 418 21.78 -35.75 -47.41
N GLN A 419 22.96 -35.18 -47.13
CA GLN A 419 23.59 -34.17 -47.97
C GLN A 419 23.84 -34.66 -49.42
N GLU A 420 24.40 -35.85 -49.59
CA GLU A 420 24.67 -36.45 -50.92
C GLU A 420 23.40 -36.64 -51.76
N ASN A 421 22.23 -36.83 -51.11
CA ASN A 421 20.95 -36.98 -51.81
C ASN A 421 20.37 -35.65 -52.33
N PHE A 422 20.79 -34.49 -51.80
CA PHE A 422 20.26 -33.16 -52.19
C PHE A 422 21.22 -32.35 -53.09
N ILE A 423 22.53 -32.63 -53.07
CA ILE A 423 23.53 -31.93 -53.92
C ILE A 423 23.72 -32.69 -55.25
N LYS A 424 22.63 -33.09 -55.91
CA LYS A 424 22.69 -33.68 -57.26
C LYS A 424 22.61 -32.64 -58.36
#